data_AF-A0AAE1GNG8-F1
#
_entry.id   AF-A0AAE1GNG8-F1
#
_cell.length_a   1.000
_cell.length_b   1.000
_cell.length_c   1.000
_cell.angle_alpha   90.00
_cell.angle_beta   90.00
_cell.angle_gamma   90.00
#
_symmetry.space_group_name_H-M   'P 1'
#
loop_
_entity.id
_entity.type
_entity.pdbx_description
1 polymer ?
#
loop_
_entity_poly.entity_id
_entity_poly.type
_entity_poly.pdbx_seq_one_letter_code
_entity_poly.pdbx_strand_id
1 'polypeptide(L)'
;MVSIILDSNSTIASSCCQTYLTVNVLHWPLTSKSCVVFYEPLTHWYYQGVCVVHEMMSSVLQLVNILYIPKRMFGSWRQMKRVGVCQSTGIQMAGSHIRHFHSTPHTSAEITAPQPSTTKTIKQVIEDLTRKVGAAKSFTHVIDRSSLLKLIPQSPDELPPRRMMDSWDSAIIPLGSEERLREKYVTFMGGVRVGRLLEDLDVFAVWLCYKHISNPRQTADLPSPYSIVTALVDRIDFDQGATLRPDQDIRMSGHVSWTGKTSLETIIKIEQLADGVWKQVTRAVFVMVARDPLNQGSAPVNPLVCETSKEKEIFHAGEVNKLQRKLIDAESLFKIPPNESEKTLVHQLFMGLTNPKERSFAFKSRPDNSVCMKDTKLKNLIICHPEDRNRFKKVFGGFIMRQAYELGWACAYTYSKQRPRVLHIDDILFRSPVEIGSLLYLNSQVVYTEGQHMQISTKASVVDVVTGSTNLTNIFHFTYEVDQPVPTTIPETYHEAMMYLDGRRHYQLVRGMRKFYGQGENPADTPI
;
A
#
# COMPACT_ATOMS: atom_id res chain seq x y z
N MET A 1 -54.08 -25.62 -18.01
CA MET A 1 -54.98 -24.83 -18.88
C MET A 1 -54.16 -24.08 -19.90
N VAL A 2 -54.78 -23.72 -21.02
CA VAL A 2 -54.15 -23.19 -22.25
C VAL A 2 -53.74 -21.72 -22.09
N SER A 3 -52.60 -21.33 -22.67
CA SER A 3 -52.53 -20.26 -23.70
C SER A 3 -51.09 -20.01 -24.16
N ILE A 4 -50.88 -20.27 -25.45
CA ILE A 4 -49.70 -19.86 -26.24
C ILE A 4 -50.11 -18.59 -26.99
N ILE A 5 -49.21 -17.61 -27.08
CA ILE A 5 -49.20 -16.65 -28.21
C ILE A 5 -47.78 -16.63 -28.76
N LEU A 6 -47.66 -16.92 -30.06
CA LEU A 6 -46.47 -16.80 -30.88
C LEU A 6 -46.80 -15.85 -32.03
N ASP A 7 -45.89 -14.93 -32.33
CA ASP A 7 -45.68 -14.37 -33.66
C ASP A 7 -44.25 -13.81 -33.70
N SER A 8 -43.30 -14.22 -34.55
CA SER A 8 -43.25 -14.94 -35.83
C SER A 8 -43.10 -14.06 -37.09
N ASN A 9 -41.87 -14.00 -37.60
CA ASN A 9 -41.44 -13.94 -39.01
C ASN A 9 -39.89 -13.89 -39.03
N SER A 10 -39.17 -14.96 -39.38
CA SER A 10 -38.93 -15.50 -40.74
C SER A 10 -37.94 -14.63 -41.55
N THR A 11 -36.89 -15.12 -42.21
CA THR A 11 -36.36 -16.48 -42.50
C THR A 11 -34.79 -16.37 -42.56
N ILE A 12 -33.92 -17.33 -42.94
CA ILE A 12 -34.02 -18.60 -43.69
C ILE A 12 -32.93 -19.64 -43.26
N ALA A 13 -32.86 -20.75 -43.99
CA ALA A 13 -31.98 -21.94 -43.95
C ALA A 13 -30.50 -21.72 -44.36
N SER A 14 -29.55 -22.68 -44.30
CA SER A 14 -29.32 -23.90 -43.46
C SER A 14 -27.98 -24.58 -43.82
N SER A 15 -27.60 -25.62 -43.06
CA SER A 15 -26.72 -26.78 -43.38
C SER A 15 -25.22 -26.69 -42.97
N CYS A 16 -24.54 -27.75 -42.47
CA CYS A 16 -24.99 -28.98 -41.79
C CYS A 16 -23.81 -29.64 -41.02
N CYS A 17 -24.16 -30.61 -40.16
CA CYS A 17 -23.37 -31.73 -39.59
C CYS A 17 -23.08 -31.71 -38.07
N GLN A 18 -23.37 -32.87 -37.46
CA GLN A 18 -23.43 -33.13 -36.02
C GLN A 18 -22.29 -34.08 -35.59
N THR A 19 -21.98 -34.11 -34.30
CA THR A 19 -21.71 -35.40 -33.62
C THR A 19 -22.17 -35.33 -32.17
N TYR A 20 -22.89 -36.35 -31.69
CA TYR A 20 -23.31 -36.50 -30.30
C TYR A 20 -22.22 -37.22 -29.48
N LEU A 21 -22.23 -37.04 -28.15
CA LEU A 21 -21.51 -37.94 -27.25
C LEU A 21 -22.40 -38.32 -26.06
N THR A 22 -22.53 -39.63 -25.83
CA THR A 22 -23.53 -40.26 -24.97
C THR A 22 -23.05 -40.38 -23.52
N VAL A 23 -23.97 -40.21 -22.57
CA VAL A 23 -23.74 -40.53 -21.15
C VAL A 23 -24.20 -41.98 -20.90
N ASN A 24 -23.32 -42.81 -20.34
CA ASN A 24 -23.67 -44.15 -19.85
C ASN A 24 -23.50 -44.21 -18.33
N VAL A 25 -24.54 -44.70 -17.65
CA VAL A 25 -24.58 -44.95 -16.20
C VAL A 25 -24.56 -46.45 -15.98
N LEU A 26 -23.68 -46.94 -15.10
CA LEU A 26 -23.63 -48.35 -14.68
C LEU A 26 -23.38 -48.44 -13.17
N HIS A 27 -24.22 -49.21 -12.48
CA HIS A 27 -24.11 -49.52 -11.05
C HIS A 27 -23.46 -50.90 -10.84
N TRP A 28 -22.68 -51.06 -9.76
CA TRP A 28 -22.40 -52.37 -9.15
C TRP A 28 -22.15 -52.22 -7.62
N PRO A 29 -22.43 -53.24 -6.77
CA PRO A 29 -22.50 -53.05 -5.31
C PRO A 29 -21.19 -53.30 -4.52
N LEU A 30 -21.29 -53.04 -3.22
CA LEU A 30 -20.30 -53.16 -2.13
C LEU A 30 -19.49 -54.48 -2.06
N THR A 31 -18.19 -54.39 -1.71
CA THR A 31 -17.59 -55.17 -0.60
C THR A 31 -16.21 -54.64 -0.15
N SER A 32 -15.76 -55.13 1.01
CA SER A 32 -14.74 -54.63 1.95
C SER A 32 -13.26 -54.54 1.53
N LYS A 33 -12.55 -53.59 2.19
CA LYS A 33 -11.13 -53.63 2.65
C LYS A 33 -10.01 -53.94 1.64
N SER A 34 -9.10 -52.97 1.42
CA SER A 34 -7.69 -53.01 1.89
C SER A 34 -6.85 -51.82 1.37
N CYS A 35 -5.68 -51.59 1.97
CA CYS A 35 -4.75 -50.51 1.64
C CYS A 35 -4.23 -50.57 0.20
N VAL A 36 -3.97 -49.41 -0.41
CA VAL A 36 -3.12 -49.28 -1.61
C VAL A 36 -2.06 -48.21 -1.36
N VAL A 37 -0.80 -48.63 -1.41
CA VAL A 37 0.39 -47.76 -1.48
C VAL A 37 0.59 -47.37 -2.94
N PHE A 38 0.84 -46.08 -3.20
CA PHE A 38 1.24 -45.63 -4.54
C PHE A 38 2.75 -45.35 -4.60
N TYR A 39 3.41 -46.02 -5.55
CA TYR A 39 4.79 -45.78 -5.95
C TYR A 39 4.84 -44.80 -7.13
N GLU A 40 5.84 -43.91 -7.15
CA GLU A 40 6.24 -43.16 -8.36
C GLU A 40 7.19 -44.00 -9.23
N PRO A 41 7.06 -43.99 -10.57
CA PRO A 41 8.06 -44.54 -11.48
C PRO A 41 8.95 -43.43 -12.09
N LEU A 42 10.23 -43.44 -11.72
CA LEU A 42 11.31 -42.82 -12.51
C LEU A 42 11.72 -43.77 -13.65
N THR A 43 11.95 -43.26 -14.87
CA THR A 43 12.97 -43.83 -15.78
C THR A 43 13.35 -42.89 -16.94
N HIS A 44 14.65 -42.78 -17.20
CA HIS A 44 15.26 -42.09 -18.34
C HIS A 44 15.38 -42.99 -19.57
N TRP A 45 15.36 -42.43 -20.79
CA TRP A 45 16.04 -42.97 -21.98
C TRP A 45 16.63 -41.83 -22.85
N TYR A 46 17.63 -42.14 -23.67
CA TYR A 46 18.47 -41.20 -24.45
C TYR A 46 18.82 -41.81 -25.83
N TYR A 47 19.18 -40.96 -26.81
CA TYR A 47 19.89 -41.21 -28.09
C TYR A 47 19.13 -41.59 -29.41
N GLN A 48 19.18 -40.63 -30.36
CA GLN A 48 19.38 -40.66 -31.85
C GLN A 48 18.74 -41.71 -32.80
N GLY A 49 18.24 -41.27 -33.99
CA GLY A 49 18.05 -42.18 -35.15
C GLY A 49 17.22 -41.78 -36.41
N VAL A 50 17.52 -40.69 -37.13
CA VAL A 50 17.51 -40.51 -38.63
C VAL A 50 16.30 -40.95 -39.55
N CYS A 51 15.67 -39.96 -40.23
CA CYS A 51 14.99 -39.90 -41.58
C CYS A 51 13.80 -40.86 -41.93
N VAL A 52 12.81 -40.52 -42.79
CA VAL A 52 12.86 -40.19 -44.25
C VAL A 52 11.47 -39.68 -44.79
N VAL A 53 11.41 -38.52 -45.52
CA VAL A 53 10.57 -38.16 -46.75
C VAL A 53 9.01 -38.21 -46.68
N HIS A 54 8.14 -37.39 -47.33
CA HIS A 54 8.17 -36.22 -48.25
C HIS A 54 6.81 -35.44 -48.17
N GLU A 55 6.73 -34.15 -48.51
CA GLU A 55 6.06 -33.66 -49.74
C GLU A 55 6.10 -32.13 -50.00
N MET A 56 6.44 -31.81 -51.25
CA MET A 56 6.11 -30.67 -52.12
C MET A 56 6.10 -29.18 -51.69
N MET A 57 6.97 -28.47 -52.41
CA MET A 57 7.24 -27.03 -52.53
C MET A 57 6.04 -26.10 -52.81
N SER A 58 6.20 -24.83 -52.41
CA SER A 58 6.24 -23.74 -53.40
C SER A 58 7.19 -22.60 -52.97
N SER A 59 7.76 -21.91 -53.95
CA SER A 59 8.89 -20.94 -53.82
C SER A 59 8.37 -19.49 -53.64
N VAL A 60 9.13 -18.41 -53.35
CA VAL A 60 10.21 -17.76 -54.13
C VAL A 60 10.76 -16.52 -53.34
N LEU A 61 12.10 -16.33 -53.29
CA LEU A 61 12.93 -15.09 -53.03
C LEU A 61 12.67 -14.24 -51.73
N GLN A 62 13.67 -13.82 -50.92
CA GLN A 62 14.83 -12.92 -51.17
C GLN A 62 14.44 -11.50 -51.65
N LEU A 63 15.04 -10.38 -51.22
CA LEU A 63 16.20 -10.11 -50.35
C LEU A 63 16.09 -8.66 -49.76
N VAL A 64 17.01 -8.34 -48.84
CA VAL A 64 17.39 -7.02 -48.29
C VAL A 64 16.94 -5.78 -49.08
N ASN A 65 16.47 -4.73 -48.37
CA ASN A 65 16.59 -3.37 -48.87
C ASN A 65 17.02 -2.36 -47.79
N ILE A 66 17.97 -1.49 -48.15
CA ILE A 66 18.54 -0.41 -47.34
C ILE A 66 17.83 0.88 -47.72
N LEU A 67 17.44 1.71 -46.75
CA LEU A 67 16.97 3.07 -47.05
C LEU A 67 17.67 4.15 -46.20
N TYR A 68 18.43 4.96 -46.94
CA TYR A 68 19.13 6.19 -46.61
C TYR A 68 18.23 7.38 -47.05
N ILE A 69 18.28 8.59 -46.43
CA ILE A 69 17.79 9.92 -46.93
C ILE A 69 17.85 10.96 -45.76
N PRO A 70 18.17 12.27 -45.94
CA PRO A 70 19.52 12.79 -46.19
C PRO A 70 19.90 14.03 -45.32
N LYS A 71 21.05 14.68 -45.59
CA LYS A 71 21.44 15.98 -45.00
C LYS A 71 20.99 17.19 -45.84
N ARG A 72 20.53 18.29 -45.21
CA ARG A 72 20.94 19.70 -45.46
C ARG A 72 20.12 20.74 -44.66
N MET A 73 20.78 21.51 -43.79
CA MET A 73 20.96 22.97 -43.97
C MET A 73 22.03 23.55 -43.01
N PHE A 74 22.55 24.74 -43.33
CA PHE A 74 23.71 25.39 -42.72
C PHE A 74 23.33 26.32 -41.54
N GLY A 75 24.28 26.63 -40.64
CA GLY A 75 24.13 27.75 -39.70
C GLY A 75 25.23 27.97 -38.65
N SER A 76 26.26 28.76 -39.00
CA SER A 76 27.11 29.56 -38.08
C SER A 76 27.94 28.88 -36.96
N TRP A 77 29.27 28.87 -37.16
CA TRP A 77 30.27 28.81 -36.07
C TRP A 77 30.69 30.23 -35.63
N ARG A 78 30.87 30.47 -34.33
CA ARG A 78 31.73 31.57 -33.80
C ARG A 78 32.51 31.17 -32.54
N GLN A 79 33.80 30.89 -32.76
CA GLN A 79 35.02 31.26 -32.02
C GLN A 79 35.03 31.69 -30.53
N MET A 80 36.22 31.42 -29.94
CA MET A 80 36.83 31.93 -28.69
C MET A 80 36.49 31.17 -27.40
N LYS A 81 37.43 30.90 -26.47
CA LYS A 81 38.90 31.13 -26.43
C LYS A 81 39.56 30.16 -25.42
N ARG A 82 40.88 29.89 -25.56
CA ARG A 82 41.69 29.21 -24.54
C ARG A 82 42.03 30.14 -23.36
N VAL A 83 41.82 29.70 -22.13
CA VAL A 83 42.63 29.93 -20.90
C VAL A 83 42.24 28.78 -19.94
N GLY A 84 43.09 28.14 -19.14
CA GLY A 84 44.55 28.14 -18.99
C GLY A 84 44.91 27.13 -17.89
N VAL A 85 45.99 26.37 -18.04
CA VAL A 85 46.41 25.37 -17.04
C VAL A 85 47.10 26.08 -15.87
N CYS A 86 46.80 25.70 -14.63
CA CYS A 86 47.60 26.05 -13.46
C CYS A 86 47.85 24.80 -12.61
N GLN A 87 49.08 24.66 -12.10
CA GLN A 87 49.56 23.45 -11.43
C GLN A 87 49.37 23.50 -9.91
N SER A 88 49.22 22.30 -9.35
CA SER A 88 49.44 21.88 -7.95
C SER A 88 50.07 22.88 -6.96
N THR A 89 49.44 22.98 -5.78
CA THR A 89 50.13 22.85 -4.49
C THR A 89 49.27 21.99 -3.56
N GLY A 90 49.88 21.06 -2.83
CA GLY A 90 49.17 20.18 -1.88
C GLY A 90 49.45 20.58 -0.44
N ILE A 91 48.48 20.41 0.45
CA ILE A 91 48.66 20.51 1.91
C ILE A 91 47.99 19.32 2.60
N GLN A 92 48.62 18.89 3.69
CA GLN A 92 48.49 17.66 4.45
C GLN A 92 47.07 17.27 4.91
N MET A 93 46.86 15.96 5.09
CA MET A 93 45.81 15.44 5.96
C MET A 93 46.06 15.85 7.42
N ALA A 94 45.04 16.39 8.08
CA ALA A 94 44.94 16.47 9.53
C ALA A 94 43.59 15.89 9.96
N GLY A 95 43.59 14.95 10.90
CA GLY A 95 42.37 14.28 11.33
C GLY A 95 41.45 15.21 12.11
N SER A 96 40.14 15.16 11.80
CA SER A 96 39.11 15.85 12.58
C SER A 96 38.04 14.86 13.03
N HIS A 97 37.79 14.83 14.35
CA HIS A 97 36.78 14.00 14.99
C HIS A 97 35.43 13.99 14.25
N ILE A 98 34.86 12.80 14.08
CA ILE A 98 33.46 12.63 13.68
C ILE A 98 32.59 13.23 14.79
N ARG A 99 32.14 14.47 14.59
CA ARG A 99 31.01 15.00 15.36
C ARG A 99 29.76 14.30 14.85
N HIS A 100 29.14 13.48 15.69
CA HIS A 100 27.79 13.01 15.43
C HIS A 100 26.87 14.23 15.27
N PHE A 101 26.38 14.45 14.05
CA PHE A 101 25.29 15.39 13.82
C PHE A 101 24.05 14.80 14.48
N HIS A 102 23.71 15.32 15.66
CA HIS A 102 22.35 15.18 16.17
C HIS A 102 21.39 15.75 15.12
N SER A 103 20.36 14.98 14.79
CA SER A 103 19.24 15.47 14.01
C SER A 103 18.67 16.71 14.69
N THR A 104 18.61 17.82 13.96
CA THR A 104 17.91 19.01 14.42
C THR A 104 16.45 18.64 14.67
N PRO A 105 15.87 18.94 15.85
CA PRO A 105 14.46 18.70 16.07
C PRO A 105 13.66 19.54 15.08
N HIS A 106 12.85 18.90 14.25
CA HIS A 106 11.89 19.61 13.42
C HIS A 106 10.83 20.23 14.33
N THR A 107 10.98 21.53 14.60
CA THR A 107 10.03 22.30 15.40
C THR A 107 8.64 22.23 14.75
N SER A 108 7.74 21.45 15.35
CA SER A 108 6.34 21.32 14.94
C SER A 108 5.60 22.61 15.26
N ALA A 109 5.75 23.61 14.40
CA ALA A 109 5.06 24.90 14.53
C ALA A 109 3.54 24.70 14.38
N GLU A 110 2.84 24.82 15.51
CA GLU A 110 1.43 24.46 15.65
C GLU A 110 0.48 25.55 15.10
N ILE A 111 -0.70 25.13 14.64
CA ILE A 111 -1.85 26.02 14.57
C ILE A 111 -2.51 25.98 15.94
N THR A 112 -2.42 27.07 16.71
CA THR A 112 -2.99 27.17 18.06
C THR A 112 -4.53 27.28 17.99
N ALA A 113 -5.20 26.14 17.82
CA ALA A 113 -6.65 26.04 17.82
C ALA A 113 -7.23 26.30 19.23
N PRO A 114 -8.41 26.93 19.36
CA PRO A 114 -9.12 27.01 20.63
C PRO A 114 -9.50 25.60 21.09
N GLN A 115 -9.07 25.23 22.30
CA GLN A 115 -9.43 23.94 22.90
C GLN A 115 -10.96 23.89 23.08
N PRO A 116 -11.67 22.89 22.52
CA PRO A 116 -13.10 22.74 22.77
C PRO A 116 -13.34 22.43 24.26
N SER A 117 -14.46 22.91 24.82
CA SER A 117 -14.78 22.77 26.25
C SER A 117 -14.87 21.32 26.76
N THR A 118 -14.96 20.35 25.85
CA THR A 118 -14.86 18.92 26.10
C THR A 118 -14.38 18.22 24.83
N THR A 119 -13.21 17.57 24.87
CA THR A 119 -12.73 16.71 23.78
C THR A 119 -13.61 15.45 23.70
N LYS A 120 -14.03 15.08 22.49
CA LYS A 120 -14.88 13.90 22.25
C LYS A 120 -14.08 12.60 22.42
N THR A 121 -14.74 11.50 22.77
CA THR A 121 -14.14 10.18 22.60
C THR A 121 -14.22 9.73 21.14
N ILE A 122 -13.32 8.83 20.71
CA ILE A 122 -13.38 8.24 19.36
C ILE A 122 -14.74 7.55 19.09
N LYS A 123 -15.36 6.98 20.14
CA LYS A 123 -16.71 6.42 20.10
C LYS A 123 -17.77 7.48 19.75
N GLN A 124 -17.71 8.67 20.35
CA GLN A 124 -18.63 9.76 20.02
C GLN A 124 -18.42 10.28 18.59
N VAL A 125 -17.17 10.30 18.09
CA VAL A 125 -16.88 10.62 16.68
C VAL A 125 -17.46 9.55 15.74
N ILE A 126 -17.33 8.27 16.09
CA ILE A 126 -17.96 7.13 15.40
C ILE A 126 -19.49 7.27 15.34
N GLU A 127 -20.13 7.73 16.41
CA GLU A 127 -21.57 7.96 16.49
C GLU A 127 -22.01 9.17 15.65
N ASP A 128 -21.34 10.31 15.78
CA ASP A 128 -21.61 11.53 15.00
C ASP A 128 -21.41 11.31 13.49
N LEU A 129 -20.35 10.59 13.10
CA LEU A 129 -20.11 10.18 11.71
C LEU A 129 -21.23 9.29 11.18
N THR A 130 -21.71 8.34 11.99
CA THR A 130 -22.84 7.46 11.63
C THR A 130 -24.11 8.28 11.37
N ARG A 131 -24.38 9.27 12.22
CA ARG A 131 -25.51 10.21 12.07
C ARG A 131 -25.37 11.04 10.79
N LYS A 132 -24.21 11.64 10.54
CA LYS A 132 -23.96 12.53 9.39
C LYS A 132 -23.97 11.80 8.03
N VAL A 133 -23.55 10.53 7.99
CA VAL A 133 -23.63 9.69 6.78
C VAL A 133 -25.04 9.15 6.53
N GLY A 134 -25.88 9.04 7.57
CA GLY A 134 -27.14 8.31 7.49
C GLY A 134 -26.93 6.83 7.20
N ALA A 135 -25.97 6.21 7.87
CA ALA A 135 -25.59 4.82 7.61
C ALA A 135 -26.64 3.82 8.12
N ALA A 136 -26.79 2.69 7.43
CA ALA A 136 -27.71 1.64 7.83
C ALA A 136 -27.29 0.98 9.16
N LYS A 137 -28.15 1.10 10.19
CA LYS A 137 -27.92 0.54 11.53
C LYS A 137 -27.89 -1.00 11.57
N SER A 138 -28.48 -1.68 10.58
CA SER A 138 -28.45 -3.15 10.43
C SER A 138 -28.03 -3.55 9.01
N PHE A 139 -27.75 -4.84 8.81
CA PHE A 139 -27.53 -5.39 7.47
C PHE A 139 -28.81 -5.41 6.62
N THR A 140 -29.95 -5.71 7.24
CA THR A 140 -31.26 -5.83 6.58
C THR A 140 -31.83 -4.51 6.07
N HIS A 141 -31.50 -3.38 6.69
CA HIS A 141 -31.95 -2.07 6.21
C HIS A 141 -31.12 -1.59 5.01
N VAL A 142 -31.66 -1.79 3.81
CA VAL A 142 -31.16 -1.15 2.59
C VAL A 142 -31.68 0.29 2.54
N ILE A 143 -30.79 1.24 2.86
CA ILE A 143 -31.04 2.65 2.57
C ILE A 143 -30.71 2.90 1.11
N ASP A 144 -31.71 3.25 0.30
CA ASP A 144 -31.46 3.81 -1.03
C ASP A 144 -30.90 5.24 -0.90
N ARG A 145 -29.85 5.51 -1.66
CA ARG A 145 -29.11 6.77 -1.70
C ARG A 145 -29.17 7.43 -3.08
N SER A 146 -29.91 6.84 -4.03
CA SER A 146 -30.08 7.36 -5.40
C SER A 146 -30.57 8.82 -5.43
N SER A 147 -31.51 9.17 -4.53
CA SER A 147 -32.05 10.52 -4.39
C SER A 147 -31.00 11.58 -4.07
N LEU A 148 -29.92 11.20 -3.36
CA LEU A 148 -28.84 12.08 -2.95
C LEU A 148 -27.90 12.48 -4.11
N LEU A 149 -27.97 11.79 -5.26
CA LEU A 149 -27.18 12.13 -6.46
C LEU A 149 -27.45 13.58 -6.91
N LYS A 150 -28.70 14.04 -6.77
CA LYS A 150 -29.13 15.41 -7.11
C LYS A 150 -28.44 16.50 -6.27
N LEU A 151 -27.85 16.12 -5.13
CA LEU A 151 -27.16 17.05 -4.23
C LEU A 151 -25.66 17.14 -4.52
N ILE A 152 -25.09 16.25 -5.33
CA ILE A 152 -23.66 16.29 -5.68
C ILE A 152 -23.37 17.49 -6.59
N PRO A 153 -22.36 18.32 -6.29
CA PRO A 153 -21.91 19.39 -7.17
C PRO A 153 -21.24 18.84 -8.44
N GLN A 154 -21.32 19.59 -9.53
CA GLN A 154 -20.71 19.23 -10.82
C GLN A 154 -19.25 19.71 -10.91
N SER A 155 -18.89 20.80 -10.24
CA SER A 155 -17.50 21.29 -10.14
C SER A 155 -17.16 21.76 -8.71
N PRO A 156 -15.87 21.89 -8.37
CA PRO A 156 -15.44 22.49 -7.10
C PRO A 156 -15.89 23.95 -6.92
N ASP A 157 -16.20 24.66 -8.01
CA ASP A 157 -16.59 26.07 -8.01
C ASP A 157 -18.02 26.29 -7.49
N GLU A 158 -18.86 25.24 -7.48
CA GLU A 158 -20.18 25.25 -6.83
C GLU A 158 -20.10 25.13 -5.29
N LEU A 159 -18.89 24.93 -4.75
CA LEU A 159 -18.64 24.75 -3.32
C LEU A 159 -17.91 25.96 -2.73
N PRO A 160 -18.32 26.44 -1.54
CA PRO A 160 -17.62 27.54 -0.88
C PRO A 160 -16.19 27.10 -0.50
N PRO A 161 -15.19 28.01 -0.56
CA PRO A 161 -13.86 27.75 -0.02
C PRO A 161 -13.92 27.45 1.49
N ARG A 162 -12.95 26.67 1.96
CA ARG A 162 -12.87 26.21 3.36
C ARG A 162 -11.45 26.37 3.88
N ARG A 163 -11.31 26.57 5.18
CA ARG A 163 -10.01 26.76 5.85
C ARG A 163 -9.58 25.49 6.58
N MET A 164 -8.29 25.35 6.90
CA MET A 164 -7.81 24.19 7.68
C MET A 164 -8.58 24.08 9.01
N MET A 165 -8.78 25.20 9.69
CA MET A 165 -9.52 25.30 10.95
C MET A 165 -10.98 24.83 10.85
N ASP A 166 -11.64 25.00 9.70
CA ASP A 166 -13.03 24.58 9.53
C ASP A 166 -13.20 23.04 9.60
N SER A 167 -12.12 22.31 9.33
CA SER A 167 -12.04 20.85 9.41
C SER A 167 -11.44 20.35 10.72
N TRP A 168 -10.76 21.21 11.49
CA TRP A 168 -9.98 20.83 12.67
C TRP A 168 -10.82 20.16 13.75
N ASP A 169 -10.34 19.06 14.32
CA ASP A 169 -10.98 18.41 15.47
C ASP A 169 -9.97 17.67 16.35
N SER A 170 -10.44 17.19 17.51
CA SER A 170 -9.70 16.29 18.39
C SER A 170 -10.59 15.20 18.99
N ALA A 171 -10.02 14.01 19.17
CA ALA A 171 -10.66 12.87 19.81
C ALA A 171 -9.70 12.15 20.77
N ILE A 172 -10.26 11.51 21.80
CA ILE A 172 -9.53 10.71 22.80
C ILE A 172 -9.93 9.23 22.68
N ILE A 173 -8.94 8.35 22.78
CA ILE A 173 -9.11 6.94 23.12
C ILE A 173 -8.82 6.81 24.63
N PRO A 174 -9.83 6.64 25.49
CA PRO A 174 -9.69 6.71 26.95
C PRO A 174 -9.11 5.42 27.55
N LEU A 175 -7.89 5.06 27.17
CA LEU A 175 -7.22 3.82 27.61
C LEU A 175 -6.85 3.83 29.10
N GLY A 176 -6.58 4.99 29.69
CA GLY A 176 -6.29 5.13 31.12
C GLY A 176 -7.56 4.96 31.96
N SER A 177 -8.62 5.68 31.61
CA SER A 177 -9.86 5.72 32.40
C SER A 177 -10.87 4.59 32.10
N GLU A 178 -10.91 4.02 30.89
CA GLU A 178 -11.86 2.95 30.53
C GLU A 178 -11.18 1.58 30.39
N GLU A 179 -11.04 0.86 31.50
CA GLU A 179 -10.39 -0.47 31.54
C GLU A 179 -11.00 -1.50 30.56
N ARG A 180 -12.33 -1.57 30.46
CA ARG A 180 -13.02 -2.47 29.52
C ARG A 180 -12.81 -2.09 28.05
N LEU A 181 -12.48 -0.82 27.77
CA LEU A 181 -12.08 -0.40 26.43
C LEU A 181 -10.63 -0.80 26.18
N ARG A 182 -9.75 -0.55 27.15
CA ARG A 182 -8.32 -0.86 27.13
C ARG A 182 -8.03 -2.31 26.70
N GLU A 183 -8.79 -3.30 27.17
CA GLU A 183 -8.67 -4.71 26.72
C GLU A 183 -8.65 -4.88 25.19
N LYS A 184 -9.38 -4.06 24.43
CA LYS A 184 -9.42 -4.13 22.96
C LYS A 184 -8.15 -3.60 22.28
N TYR A 185 -7.43 -2.72 22.96
CA TYR A 185 -6.25 -2.00 22.48
C TYR A 185 -4.94 -2.53 23.09
N VAL A 186 -4.98 -3.47 24.03
CA VAL A 186 -3.79 -4.07 24.63
C VAL A 186 -3.36 -5.31 23.84
N THR A 187 -2.06 -5.44 23.60
CA THR A 187 -1.45 -6.69 23.11
C THR A 187 -1.13 -7.61 24.27
N PHE A 188 -1.03 -8.92 24.01
CA PHE A 188 -0.64 -9.91 25.02
C PHE A 188 0.74 -9.66 25.66
N MET A 189 1.56 -8.76 25.08
CA MET A 189 2.86 -8.35 25.60
C MET A 189 2.83 -6.99 26.32
N GLY A 190 1.64 -6.47 26.66
CA GLY A 190 1.48 -5.22 27.40
C GLY A 190 1.86 -3.94 26.62
N GLY A 191 1.70 -3.94 25.30
CA GLY A 191 1.82 -2.73 24.47
C GLY A 191 0.49 -2.34 23.83
N VAL A 192 0.42 -1.18 23.16
CA VAL A 192 -0.76 -0.82 22.36
C VAL A 192 -0.79 -1.60 21.04
N ARG A 193 -1.98 -2.11 20.70
CA ARG A 193 -2.31 -2.83 19.46
C ARG A 193 -2.43 -1.83 18.32
N VAL A 194 -1.29 -1.49 17.70
CA VAL A 194 -1.20 -0.49 16.61
C VAL A 194 -2.23 -0.73 15.49
N GLY A 195 -2.52 -1.98 15.13
CA GLY A 195 -3.59 -2.30 14.17
C GLY A 195 -4.96 -1.71 14.53
N ARG A 196 -5.34 -1.65 15.82
CA ARG A 196 -6.57 -0.96 16.27
C ARG A 196 -6.46 0.57 16.22
N LEU A 197 -5.28 1.11 16.49
CA LEU A 197 -5.04 2.55 16.33
C LEU A 197 -5.17 2.97 14.86
N LEU A 198 -4.65 2.19 13.91
CA LEU A 198 -4.83 2.43 12.46
C LEU A 198 -6.30 2.40 12.05
N GLU A 199 -7.09 1.50 12.64
CA GLU A 199 -8.54 1.42 12.42
C GLU A 199 -9.25 2.71 12.85
N ASP A 200 -8.94 3.23 14.04
CA ASP A 200 -9.50 4.49 14.55
C ASP A 200 -8.99 5.74 13.80
N LEU A 201 -7.72 5.77 13.41
CA LEU A 201 -7.13 6.88 12.65
C LEU A 201 -7.80 7.03 11.28
N ASP A 202 -8.12 5.93 10.60
CA ASP A 202 -8.87 5.95 9.33
C ASP A 202 -10.30 6.50 9.53
N VAL A 203 -10.97 6.15 10.63
CA VAL A 203 -12.29 6.72 10.97
C VAL A 203 -12.18 8.23 11.24
N PHE A 204 -11.14 8.65 11.94
CA PHE A 204 -10.92 10.05 12.27
C PHE A 204 -10.57 10.87 11.02
N ALA A 205 -9.75 10.34 10.10
CA ALA A 205 -9.49 10.94 8.79
C ALA A 205 -10.80 11.16 8.00
N VAL A 206 -11.66 10.13 7.93
CA VAL A 206 -13.00 10.24 7.32
C VAL A 206 -13.83 11.35 7.98
N TRP A 207 -13.84 11.44 9.32
CA TRP A 207 -14.56 12.47 10.06
C TRP A 207 -14.08 13.90 9.72
N LEU A 208 -12.77 14.12 9.68
CA LEU A 208 -12.17 15.41 9.31
C LEU A 208 -12.59 15.82 7.88
N CYS A 209 -12.62 14.88 6.93
CA CYS A 209 -13.15 15.15 5.59
C CYS A 209 -14.64 15.55 5.60
N TYR A 210 -15.48 14.90 6.43
CA TYR A 210 -16.88 15.31 6.57
C TYR A 210 -17.05 16.67 7.27
N LYS A 211 -16.11 17.13 8.09
CA LYS A 211 -16.11 18.51 8.62
C LYS A 211 -15.68 19.53 7.57
N HIS A 212 -14.67 19.20 6.77
CA HIS A 212 -14.23 20.03 5.67
C HIS A 212 -15.34 20.26 4.63
N ILE A 213 -15.99 19.18 4.20
CA ILE A 213 -17.02 19.23 3.15
C ILE A 213 -18.25 20.01 3.63
N SER A 214 -18.54 21.10 2.92
CA SER A 214 -19.67 21.98 3.14
C SER A 214 -20.42 22.17 1.83
N ASN A 215 -21.53 21.44 1.67
CA ASN A 215 -22.35 21.45 0.46
C ASN A 215 -23.61 22.31 0.67
N PRO A 216 -23.75 23.47 -0.01
CA PRO A 216 -24.93 24.33 0.14
C PRO A 216 -26.25 23.68 -0.30
N ARG A 217 -26.20 22.61 -1.12
CA ARG A 217 -27.38 21.84 -1.55
C ARG A 217 -27.86 20.85 -0.49
N GLN A 218 -27.07 20.55 0.54
CA GLN A 218 -27.45 19.63 1.61
C GLN A 218 -28.15 20.38 2.76
N THR A 219 -29.40 20.01 3.04
CA THR A 219 -30.14 20.46 4.23
C THR A 219 -29.78 19.62 5.46
N ALA A 220 -29.99 20.16 6.66
CA ALA A 220 -29.51 19.56 7.91
C ALA A 220 -30.25 18.25 8.32
N ASP A 221 -31.44 18.02 7.78
CA ASP A 221 -32.25 16.80 7.92
C ASP A 221 -31.78 15.66 7.00
N LEU A 222 -31.06 15.99 5.91
CA LEU A 222 -30.61 15.00 4.93
C LEU A 222 -29.21 14.46 5.25
N PRO A 223 -28.98 13.15 5.06
CA PRO A 223 -27.65 12.57 5.18
C PRO A 223 -26.72 13.12 4.09
N SER A 224 -25.42 13.16 4.40
CA SER A 224 -24.42 13.65 3.44
C SER A 224 -24.47 12.83 2.14
N PRO A 225 -24.52 13.46 0.95
CA PRO A 225 -24.49 12.74 -0.32
C PRO A 225 -23.13 12.09 -0.58
N TYR A 226 -22.05 12.62 0.01
CA TYR A 226 -20.69 12.13 -0.16
C TYR A 226 -20.45 10.75 0.47
N SER A 227 -19.78 9.89 -0.28
CA SER A 227 -19.10 8.70 0.21
C SER A 227 -17.58 8.99 0.25
N ILE A 228 -16.97 8.91 1.44
CA ILE A 228 -15.53 9.12 1.60
C ILE A 228 -14.84 7.77 1.74
N VAL A 229 -13.82 7.53 0.92
CA VAL A 229 -13.01 6.30 0.94
C VAL A 229 -11.53 6.62 1.10
N THR A 230 -10.82 5.79 1.84
CA THR A 230 -9.36 5.82 1.96
C THR A 230 -8.74 5.41 0.63
N ALA A 231 -7.89 6.27 0.04
CA ALA A 231 -7.18 5.96 -1.20
C ALA A 231 -5.70 5.66 -0.94
N LEU A 232 -5.09 6.39 0.00
CA LEU A 232 -3.74 6.14 0.45
C LEU A 232 -3.59 6.53 1.93
N VAL A 233 -2.84 5.73 2.69
CA VAL A 233 -2.27 6.18 3.97
C VAL A 233 -0.78 6.36 3.74
N ASP A 234 -0.31 7.57 4.00
CA ASP A 234 1.06 8.02 3.82
C ASP A 234 1.84 7.72 5.11
N ARG A 235 3.17 7.74 5.02
CA ARG A 235 4.17 7.50 6.05
C ARG A 235 3.70 7.74 7.49
N ILE A 236 3.71 6.66 8.30
CA ILE A 236 3.52 6.71 9.76
C ILE A 236 4.84 6.27 10.42
N ASP A 237 5.56 7.24 10.98
CA ASP A 237 6.75 7.01 11.78
C ASP A 237 6.40 6.84 13.26
N PHE A 238 6.96 5.83 13.92
CA PHE A 238 6.93 5.70 15.36
C PHE A 238 8.28 6.14 15.91
N ASP A 239 8.30 7.23 16.68
CA ASP A 239 9.55 7.80 17.19
C ASP A 239 10.33 6.77 18.02
N GLN A 240 11.64 6.65 17.75
CA GLN A 240 12.53 5.68 18.40
C GLN A 240 12.62 5.94 19.91
N GLY A 241 11.78 5.25 20.68
CA GLY A 241 11.67 5.37 22.14
C GLY A 241 10.25 5.73 22.62
N ALA A 242 9.39 6.30 21.78
CA ALA A 242 8.02 6.68 22.13
C ALA A 242 7.07 5.46 22.08
N THR A 243 7.24 4.52 23.00
CA THR A 243 6.34 3.36 23.11
C THR A 243 4.99 3.82 23.63
N LEU A 244 3.95 3.70 22.80
CA LEU A 244 2.56 3.92 23.22
C LEU A 244 2.21 3.02 24.42
N ARG A 245 1.93 3.66 25.55
CA ARG A 245 1.53 3.03 26.80
C ARG A 245 0.09 2.54 26.74
N PRO A 246 -0.21 1.31 27.17
CA PRO A 246 -1.57 0.78 27.19
C PRO A 246 -2.45 1.40 28.30
N ASP A 247 -1.84 2.02 29.31
CA ASP A 247 -2.49 2.51 30.52
C ASP A 247 -2.72 4.03 30.52
N GLN A 248 -2.45 4.71 29.39
CA GLN A 248 -2.55 6.17 29.26
C GLN A 248 -3.37 6.55 28.03
N ASP A 249 -4.23 7.55 28.19
CA ASP A 249 -5.11 8.04 27.11
C ASP A 249 -4.31 8.50 25.89
N ILE A 250 -4.84 8.21 24.71
CA ILE A 250 -4.29 8.65 23.42
C ILE A 250 -5.19 9.75 22.87
N ARG A 251 -4.62 10.91 22.55
CA ARG A 251 -5.31 12.01 21.86
C ARG A 251 -4.87 12.00 20.39
N MET A 252 -5.85 12.01 19.50
CA MET A 252 -5.63 12.34 18.09
C MET A 252 -6.23 13.71 17.79
N SER A 253 -5.48 14.56 17.10
CA SER A 253 -5.96 15.86 16.63
C SER A 253 -5.51 16.09 15.19
N GLY A 254 -6.31 16.76 14.38
CA GLY A 254 -6.04 16.81 12.95
C GLY A 254 -6.95 17.74 12.16
N HIS A 255 -6.61 17.93 10.89
CA HIS A 255 -7.33 18.77 9.93
C HIS A 255 -7.04 18.32 8.49
N VAL A 256 -7.87 18.75 7.53
CA VAL A 256 -7.56 18.73 6.09
C VAL A 256 -6.48 19.78 5.83
N SER A 257 -5.40 19.33 5.21
CA SER A 257 -4.14 20.05 4.96
C SER A 257 -3.93 20.40 3.50
N TRP A 258 -4.50 19.61 2.59
CA TRP A 258 -4.47 19.86 1.15
C TRP A 258 -5.72 19.28 0.47
N THR A 259 -6.16 19.90 -0.62
CA THR A 259 -7.34 19.48 -1.40
C THR A 259 -7.03 19.45 -2.88
N GLY A 260 -7.35 18.34 -3.53
CA GLY A 260 -7.48 18.23 -4.98
C GLY A 260 -8.90 18.52 -5.46
N LYS A 261 -9.23 18.12 -6.69
CA LYS A 261 -10.61 18.25 -7.22
C LYS A 261 -11.61 17.37 -6.48
N THR A 262 -11.20 16.15 -6.12
CA THR A 262 -12.06 15.12 -5.49
C THR A 262 -11.33 14.36 -4.37
N SER A 263 -10.19 14.87 -3.91
CA SER A 263 -9.32 14.21 -2.93
C SER A 263 -8.93 15.17 -1.82
N LEU A 264 -8.80 14.68 -0.59
CA LEU A 264 -8.41 15.47 0.58
C LEU A 264 -7.24 14.78 1.28
N GLU A 265 -6.20 15.52 1.64
CA GLU A 265 -5.12 15.05 2.50
C GLU A 265 -5.34 15.55 3.93
N THR A 266 -5.45 14.63 4.87
CA THR A 266 -5.65 14.91 6.30
C THR A 266 -4.39 14.60 7.07
N ILE A 267 -3.99 15.52 7.95
CA ILE A 267 -2.88 15.32 8.89
C ILE A 267 -3.47 15.02 10.26
N ILE A 268 -3.00 13.95 10.90
CA ILE A 268 -3.38 13.59 12.27
C ILE A 268 -2.11 13.52 13.13
N LYS A 269 -2.06 14.35 14.17
CA LYS A 269 -1.08 14.31 15.26
C LYS A 269 -1.59 13.33 16.32
N ILE A 270 -0.79 12.34 16.69
CA ILE A 270 -1.08 11.40 17.77
C ILE A 270 -0.21 11.74 18.96
N GLU A 271 -0.85 11.96 20.10
CA GLU A 271 -0.25 12.37 21.35
C GLU A 271 -0.69 11.43 22.48
N GLN A 272 0.15 11.28 23.50
CA GLN A 272 -0.18 10.53 24.70
C GLN A 272 0.10 11.38 25.95
N LEU A 273 -0.72 11.20 26.98
CA LEU A 273 -0.55 11.87 28.24
C LEU A 273 0.65 11.27 29.00
N ALA A 274 1.64 12.11 29.32
CA ALA A 274 2.81 11.75 30.12
C ALA A 274 3.19 12.94 31.02
N ASP A 275 3.29 12.69 32.33
CA ASP A 275 3.64 13.70 33.34
C ASP A 275 2.68 14.91 33.36
N GLY A 276 1.39 14.66 33.04
CA GLY A 276 0.36 15.71 32.92
C GLY A 276 0.41 16.51 31.61
N VAL A 277 1.37 16.24 30.72
CA VAL A 277 1.54 16.93 29.43
C VAL A 277 1.26 15.98 28.28
N TRP A 278 0.57 16.45 27.25
CA TRP A 278 0.40 15.71 26.00
C TRP A 278 1.70 15.76 25.19
N LYS A 279 2.37 14.62 25.04
CA LYS A 279 3.60 14.49 24.22
C LYS A 279 3.23 13.84 22.90
N GLN A 280 3.74 14.38 21.79
CA GLN A 280 3.58 13.77 20.47
C GLN A 280 4.33 12.43 20.43
N VAL A 281 3.69 11.41 19.85
CA VAL A 281 4.24 10.06 19.72
C VAL A 281 4.43 9.67 18.25
N THR A 282 3.52 10.12 17.38
CA THR A 282 3.57 9.86 15.94
C THR A 282 2.67 10.87 15.21
N ARG A 283 2.85 10.96 13.89
CA ARG A 283 2.01 11.72 12.96
C ARG A 283 1.65 10.79 11.81
N ALA A 284 0.39 10.78 11.42
CA ALA A 284 -0.09 10.05 10.26
C ALA A 284 -0.70 11.00 9.24
N VAL A 285 -0.64 10.63 7.96
CA VAL A 285 -1.24 11.39 6.86
C VAL A 285 -2.13 10.44 6.04
N PHE A 286 -3.36 10.86 5.79
CA PHE A 286 -4.34 10.06 5.06
C PHE A 286 -4.85 10.84 3.86
N VAL A 287 -4.76 10.25 2.66
CA VAL A 287 -5.38 10.78 1.45
C VAL A 287 -6.67 10.04 1.14
N MET A 288 -7.76 10.79 1.29
CA MET A 288 -9.12 10.33 1.11
C MET A 288 -9.63 10.79 -0.25
N VAL A 289 -10.54 10.02 -0.85
CA VAL A 289 -11.24 10.38 -2.08
C VAL A 289 -12.72 10.48 -1.82
N ALA A 290 -13.30 11.57 -2.31
CA ALA A 290 -14.73 11.82 -2.33
C ALA A 290 -15.37 11.15 -3.54
N ARG A 291 -16.41 10.39 -3.28
CA ARG A 291 -17.18 9.58 -4.23
C ARG A 291 -18.66 9.95 -4.11
N ASP A 292 -19.43 9.64 -5.15
CA ASP A 292 -20.88 9.85 -5.16
C ASP A 292 -21.61 8.96 -4.12
N PRO A 293 -22.93 9.14 -3.87
CA PRO A 293 -23.67 8.37 -2.88
C PRO A 293 -23.74 6.86 -3.15
N LEU A 294 -23.46 6.42 -4.39
CA LEU A 294 -23.45 5.03 -4.85
C LEU A 294 -22.02 4.44 -4.93
N ASN A 295 -21.00 5.27 -4.67
CA ASN A 295 -19.57 4.96 -4.82
C ASN A 295 -19.17 4.54 -6.25
N GLN A 296 -19.81 5.12 -7.28
CA GLN A 296 -19.53 4.82 -8.69
C GLN A 296 -18.61 5.88 -9.32
N GLY A 297 -19.02 7.14 -9.28
CA GLY A 297 -18.26 8.31 -9.71
C GLY A 297 -17.49 9.01 -8.57
N SER A 298 -16.69 10.00 -8.96
CA SER A 298 -15.94 10.88 -8.06
C SER A 298 -16.77 12.14 -7.78
N ALA A 299 -16.70 12.67 -6.55
CA ALA A 299 -17.46 13.85 -6.14
C ALA A 299 -16.53 15.06 -5.87
N PRO A 300 -16.83 16.28 -6.38
CA PRO A 300 -16.03 17.47 -6.12
C PRO A 300 -16.00 17.86 -4.64
N VAL A 301 -14.86 18.38 -4.17
CA VAL A 301 -14.65 18.79 -2.77
C VAL A 301 -14.34 20.28 -2.67
N ASN A 302 -14.65 20.89 -1.52
CA ASN A 302 -14.42 22.32 -1.27
C ASN A 302 -12.92 22.67 -1.39
N PRO A 303 -12.55 23.73 -2.12
CA PRO A 303 -11.15 24.17 -2.21
C PRO A 303 -10.65 24.70 -0.86
N LEU A 304 -9.42 24.33 -0.48
CA LEU A 304 -8.76 24.83 0.73
C LEU A 304 -8.15 26.22 0.51
N VAL A 305 -8.42 27.14 1.42
CA VAL A 305 -7.79 28.46 1.50
C VAL A 305 -6.85 28.50 2.70
N CYS A 306 -5.64 29.02 2.46
CA CYS A 306 -4.60 29.18 3.47
C CYS A 306 -4.45 30.67 3.80
N GLU A 307 -4.86 31.07 5.00
CA GLU A 307 -4.82 32.46 5.47
C GLU A 307 -3.39 32.79 5.95
N THR A 308 -2.79 31.89 6.73
CA THR A 308 -1.48 32.11 7.36
C THR A 308 -0.30 31.57 6.52
N SER A 309 0.91 32.08 6.77
CA SER A 309 2.14 31.52 6.20
C SER A 309 2.33 30.04 6.55
N LYS A 310 1.94 29.64 7.76
CA LYS A 310 2.04 28.25 8.24
C LYS A 310 1.11 27.30 7.50
N GLU A 311 -0.13 27.72 7.23
CA GLU A 311 -1.07 26.95 6.41
C GLU A 311 -0.55 26.82 4.97
N LYS A 312 0.08 27.87 4.41
CA LYS A 312 0.70 27.80 3.07
C LYS A 312 1.85 26.80 3.01
N GLU A 313 2.71 26.74 4.04
CA GLU A 313 3.74 25.69 4.16
C GLU A 313 3.14 24.28 4.22
N ILE A 314 2.10 24.09 5.03
CA ILE A 314 1.41 22.80 5.18
C ILE A 314 0.76 22.36 3.86
N PHE A 315 0.09 23.26 3.15
CA PHE A 315 -0.52 22.98 1.86
C PHE A 315 0.53 22.64 0.80
N HIS A 316 1.62 23.40 0.74
CA HIS A 316 2.72 23.14 -0.19
C HIS A 316 3.41 21.80 0.09
N ALA A 317 3.55 21.40 1.37
CA ALA A 317 4.03 20.07 1.71
C ALA A 317 3.13 18.96 1.11
N GLY A 318 1.80 19.13 1.14
CA GLY A 318 0.87 18.19 0.49
C GLY A 318 1.04 18.12 -1.04
N GLU A 319 1.36 19.25 -1.70
CA GLU A 319 1.72 19.25 -3.12
C GLU A 319 3.02 18.47 -3.40
N VAL A 320 4.04 18.65 -2.56
CA VAL A 320 5.31 17.91 -2.64
C VAL A 320 5.09 16.42 -2.39
N ASN A 321 4.36 16.02 -1.34
CA ASN A 321 3.99 14.63 -1.05
C ASN A 321 3.31 13.97 -2.25
N LYS A 322 2.40 14.69 -2.93
CA LYS A 322 1.70 14.23 -4.13
C LYS A 322 2.63 14.05 -5.34
N LEU A 323 3.65 14.88 -5.49
CA LEU A 323 4.67 14.72 -6.54
C LEU A 323 5.61 13.55 -6.23
N GLN A 324 6.05 13.42 -4.97
CA GLN A 324 6.92 12.32 -4.52
C GLN A 324 6.27 10.95 -4.75
N ARG A 325 4.99 10.78 -4.38
CA ARG A 325 4.22 9.55 -4.66
C ARG A 325 4.21 9.15 -6.13
N LYS A 326 4.12 10.12 -7.06
CA LYS A 326 4.21 9.84 -8.50
C LYS A 326 5.61 9.41 -8.95
N LEU A 327 6.66 9.98 -8.35
CA LEU A 327 8.04 9.61 -8.65
C LEU A 327 8.35 8.20 -8.14
N ILE A 328 7.97 7.88 -6.90
CA ILE A 328 8.13 6.54 -6.31
C ILE A 328 7.40 5.48 -7.16
N ASP A 329 6.15 5.74 -7.55
CA ASP A 329 5.39 4.85 -8.43
C ASP A 329 6.03 4.71 -9.83
N ALA A 330 6.62 5.78 -10.38
CA ALA A 330 7.35 5.71 -11.65
C ALA A 330 8.63 4.86 -11.56
N GLU A 331 9.37 4.95 -10.45
CA GLU A 331 10.62 4.22 -10.20
C GLU A 331 10.43 2.74 -9.80
N SER A 332 9.19 2.25 -9.69
CA SER A 332 8.89 0.89 -9.29
C SER A 332 9.68 -0.14 -10.10
N LEU A 333 10.28 -1.12 -9.41
CA LEU A 333 11.04 -2.22 -10.03
C LEU A 333 10.20 -3.14 -10.94
N PHE A 334 8.88 -3.01 -10.87
CA PHE A 334 7.93 -3.68 -11.77
C PHE A 334 7.60 -2.86 -13.04
N LYS A 335 8.21 -1.68 -13.20
CA LYS A 335 8.12 -0.81 -14.40
C LYS A 335 9.48 -0.51 -15.01
N ILE A 336 10.49 -0.26 -14.17
CA ILE A 336 11.85 0.10 -14.58
C ILE A 336 12.82 -0.94 -13.99
N PRO A 337 13.81 -1.45 -14.73
CA PRO A 337 14.79 -2.39 -14.19
C PRO A 337 15.64 -1.78 -13.06
N PRO A 338 16.29 -2.61 -12.22
CA PRO A 338 17.22 -2.14 -11.21
C PRO A 338 18.37 -1.30 -11.80
N ASN A 339 18.92 -0.38 -11.01
CA ASN A 339 20.13 0.38 -11.39
C ASN A 339 21.41 -0.49 -11.30
N GLU A 340 22.56 0.01 -11.79
CA GLU A 340 23.80 -0.78 -11.82
C GLU A 340 24.29 -1.27 -10.44
N SER A 341 24.11 -0.46 -9.38
CA SER A 341 24.46 -0.87 -8.01
C SER A 341 23.55 -1.99 -7.50
N GLU A 342 22.27 -1.95 -7.87
CA GLU A 342 21.27 -2.96 -7.51
C GLU A 342 21.46 -4.25 -8.32
N LYS A 343 21.77 -4.16 -9.62
CA LYS A 343 22.17 -5.31 -10.44
C LYS A 343 23.40 -6.00 -9.86
N THR A 344 24.41 -5.22 -9.48
CA THR A 344 25.64 -5.71 -8.85
C THR A 344 25.34 -6.43 -7.54
N LEU A 345 24.46 -5.88 -6.69
CA LEU A 345 24.01 -6.53 -5.46
C LEU A 345 23.27 -7.85 -5.73
N VAL A 346 22.35 -7.89 -6.68
CA VAL A 346 21.63 -9.13 -7.05
C VAL A 346 22.61 -10.18 -7.58
N HIS A 347 23.61 -9.78 -8.37
CA HIS A 347 24.66 -10.69 -8.83
C HIS A 347 25.53 -11.20 -7.66
N GLN A 348 25.89 -10.35 -6.69
CA GLN A 348 26.62 -10.76 -5.49
C GLN A 348 25.82 -11.75 -4.64
N LEU A 349 24.51 -11.52 -4.45
CA LEU A 349 23.62 -12.45 -3.76
C LEU A 349 23.59 -13.82 -4.47
N PHE A 350 23.40 -13.83 -5.79
CA PHE A 350 23.45 -15.06 -6.59
C PHE A 350 24.81 -15.78 -6.49
N MET A 351 25.92 -15.05 -6.52
CA MET A 351 27.27 -15.62 -6.38
C MET A 351 27.57 -16.13 -4.96
N GLY A 352 26.89 -15.60 -3.94
CA GLY A 352 26.94 -16.13 -2.57
C GLY A 352 26.26 -17.50 -2.40
N LEU A 353 25.24 -17.79 -3.23
CA LEU A 353 24.45 -19.04 -3.17
C LEU A 353 24.95 -20.17 -4.06
N THR A 354 25.83 -19.86 -5.01
CA THR A 354 26.38 -20.80 -5.98
C THR A 354 27.82 -21.19 -5.62
N ASN A 355 28.31 -22.32 -6.13
CA ASN A 355 29.72 -22.69 -6.06
C ASN A 355 30.37 -22.48 -7.45
N PRO A 356 31.14 -21.39 -7.66
CA PRO A 356 31.73 -21.08 -8.97
C PRO A 356 32.68 -22.16 -9.50
N LYS A 357 33.27 -22.98 -8.61
CA LYS A 357 34.23 -24.02 -8.97
C LYS A 357 33.56 -25.30 -9.49
N GLU A 358 32.41 -25.65 -8.95
CA GLU A 358 31.70 -26.89 -9.30
C GLU A 358 30.77 -26.71 -10.50
N ARG A 359 30.35 -25.47 -10.82
CA ARG A 359 29.34 -25.17 -11.87
C ARG A 359 28.07 -26.04 -11.73
N SER A 360 27.76 -26.45 -10.51
CA SER A 360 26.73 -27.42 -10.20
C SER A 360 25.33 -26.79 -10.22
N PHE A 361 24.32 -27.59 -10.56
CA PHE A 361 22.91 -27.22 -10.40
C PHE A 361 22.47 -27.19 -8.92
N ALA A 362 23.34 -27.63 -8.01
CA ALA A 362 23.08 -27.66 -6.57
C ALA A 362 23.48 -26.34 -5.91
N PHE A 363 22.64 -25.85 -5.00
CA PHE A 363 22.97 -24.74 -4.13
C PHE A 363 24.18 -25.07 -3.25
N LYS A 364 25.02 -24.06 -2.99
CA LYS A 364 26.01 -24.13 -1.91
C LYS A 364 25.29 -24.25 -0.56
N SER A 365 25.96 -24.77 0.47
CA SER A 365 25.48 -24.64 1.83
C SER A 365 25.19 -23.17 2.14
N ARG A 366 23.95 -22.88 2.57
CA ARG A 366 23.48 -21.51 2.84
C ARG A 366 24.42 -20.79 3.82
N PRO A 367 24.61 -19.47 3.71
CA PRO A 367 25.36 -18.70 4.70
C PRO A 367 24.83 -18.94 6.12
N ASP A 368 25.72 -18.95 7.10
CA ASP A 368 25.33 -19.11 8.50
C ASP A 368 24.33 -18.02 8.92
N ASN A 369 23.34 -18.40 9.73
CA ASN A 369 22.24 -17.53 10.16
C ASN A 369 21.46 -16.86 9.00
N SER A 370 21.13 -17.63 7.95
CA SER A 370 20.29 -17.16 6.83
C SER A 370 19.03 -18.01 6.62
N VAL A 371 17.98 -17.39 6.06
CA VAL A 371 16.68 -18.00 5.79
C VAL A 371 16.23 -17.64 4.37
N CYS A 372 15.75 -18.63 3.61
CA CYS A 372 15.28 -18.40 2.24
C CYS A 372 13.96 -17.62 2.27
N MET A 373 13.83 -16.59 1.41
CA MET A 373 12.71 -15.67 1.45
C MET A 373 11.35 -16.39 1.31
N LYS A 374 11.29 -17.44 0.49
CA LYS A 374 10.09 -18.26 0.28
C LYS A 374 9.53 -18.90 1.58
N ASP A 375 10.40 -19.21 2.54
CA ASP A 375 10.08 -19.92 3.79
C ASP A 375 9.55 -18.98 4.87
N THR A 376 9.58 -17.65 4.63
CA THR A 376 9.13 -16.62 5.58
C THR A 376 7.64 -16.25 5.44
N LYS A 377 6.91 -16.92 4.54
CA LYS A 377 5.54 -16.56 4.16
C LYS A 377 4.51 -16.98 5.21
N LEU A 378 3.75 -16.02 5.74
CA LEU A 378 2.51 -16.26 6.48
C LEU A 378 1.30 -15.83 5.65
N LYS A 379 0.21 -16.59 5.76
CA LYS A 379 -1.01 -16.39 4.97
C LYS A 379 -2.23 -16.39 5.88
N ASN A 380 -3.22 -15.56 5.55
CA ASN A 380 -4.53 -15.54 6.19
C ASN A 380 -5.61 -15.40 5.12
N LEU A 381 -6.80 -15.95 5.37
CA LEU A 381 -7.97 -15.83 4.51
C LEU A 381 -9.15 -15.40 5.38
N ILE A 382 -9.76 -14.27 5.04
CA ILE A 382 -10.87 -13.67 5.78
C ILE A 382 -12.08 -13.63 4.86
N ILE A 383 -13.22 -14.15 5.34
CA ILE A 383 -14.52 -13.95 4.68
C ILE A 383 -15.03 -12.59 5.15
N CYS A 384 -15.22 -11.65 4.23
CA CYS A 384 -15.63 -10.29 4.57
C CYS A 384 -17.12 -10.25 4.96
N HIS A 385 -17.41 -10.25 6.26
CA HIS A 385 -18.78 -10.29 6.77
C HIS A 385 -19.38 -8.88 6.91
N PRO A 386 -20.72 -8.77 7.10
CA PRO A 386 -21.38 -7.48 7.32
C PRO A 386 -20.90 -6.66 8.51
N GLU A 387 -20.14 -7.24 9.45
CA GLU A 387 -19.52 -6.54 10.58
C GLU A 387 -18.24 -5.78 10.18
N ASP A 388 -17.53 -6.23 9.14
CA ASP A 388 -16.28 -5.62 8.64
C ASP A 388 -16.51 -4.41 7.73
N ARG A 389 -17.79 -4.02 7.55
CA ARG A 389 -18.20 -3.01 6.56
C ARG A 389 -18.07 -1.58 7.09
N ASN A 390 -17.58 -0.71 6.23
CA ASN A 390 -17.77 0.72 6.35
C ASN A 390 -19.25 1.11 6.18
N ARG A 391 -19.54 2.39 6.47
CA ARG A 391 -20.88 2.98 6.42
C ARG A 391 -21.52 3.01 5.01
N PHE A 392 -20.75 2.62 3.98
CA PHE A 392 -21.13 2.52 2.56
C PHE A 392 -21.17 1.06 2.05
N LYS A 393 -21.26 0.07 2.95
CA LYS A 393 -21.35 -1.37 2.63
C LYS A 393 -20.13 -1.98 1.93
N LYS A 394 -18.97 -1.32 1.93
CA LYS A 394 -17.70 -1.91 1.48
C LYS A 394 -16.82 -2.24 2.69
N VAL A 395 -15.85 -3.13 2.58
CA VAL A 395 -14.93 -3.40 3.70
C VAL A 395 -14.14 -2.13 4.03
N PHE A 396 -13.97 -1.88 5.32
CA PHE A 396 -13.35 -0.63 5.80
C PHE A 396 -11.83 -0.62 5.61
N GLY A 397 -11.26 0.53 5.24
CA GLY A 397 -9.81 0.67 5.00
C GLY A 397 -9.00 0.30 6.25
N GLY A 398 -9.39 0.86 7.40
CA GLY A 398 -8.85 0.55 8.71
C GLY A 398 -8.93 -0.93 9.10
N PHE A 399 -9.95 -1.66 8.66
CA PHE A 399 -10.04 -3.11 8.89
C PHE A 399 -8.95 -3.85 8.11
N ILE A 400 -8.80 -3.58 6.81
CA ILE A 400 -7.77 -4.21 5.98
C ILE A 400 -6.37 -3.86 6.52
N MET A 401 -6.13 -2.60 6.89
CA MET A 401 -4.90 -2.15 7.54
C MET A 401 -4.59 -2.94 8.81
N ARG A 402 -5.58 -3.10 9.69
CA ARG A 402 -5.42 -3.86 10.93
C ARG A 402 -5.06 -5.32 10.67
N GLN A 403 -5.79 -6.01 9.77
CA GLN A 403 -5.54 -7.42 9.47
C GLN A 403 -4.17 -7.62 8.80
N ALA A 404 -3.77 -6.71 7.91
CA ALA A 404 -2.45 -6.74 7.27
C ALA A 404 -1.31 -6.45 8.26
N TYR A 405 -1.50 -5.51 9.20
CA TYR A 405 -0.56 -5.21 10.27
C TYR A 405 -0.41 -6.40 11.22
N GLU A 406 -1.51 -7.00 11.67
CA GLU A 406 -1.48 -8.15 12.59
C GLU A 406 -0.80 -9.38 11.95
N LEU A 407 -1.04 -9.65 10.66
CA LEU A 407 -0.31 -10.69 9.92
C LEU A 407 1.17 -10.35 9.72
N GLY A 408 1.49 -9.08 9.43
CA GLY A 408 2.87 -8.59 9.29
C GLY A 408 3.67 -8.69 10.59
N TRP A 409 3.06 -8.32 11.72
CA TRP A 409 3.65 -8.46 13.04
C TRP A 409 3.86 -9.94 13.40
N ALA A 410 2.90 -10.82 13.08
CA ALA A 410 3.06 -12.26 13.26
C ALA A 410 4.21 -12.82 12.41
N CYS A 411 4.38 -12.34 11.17
CA CYS A 411 5.50 -12.71 10.29
C CYS A 411 6.85 -12.25 10.89
N ALA A 412 6.93 -11.02 11.42
CA ALA A 412 8.10 -10.53 12.13
C ALA A 412 8.43 -11.40 13.36
N TYR A 413 7.41 -11.76 14.14
CA TYR A 413 7.56 -12.51 15.39
C TYR A 413 8.03 -13.95 15.14
N THR A 414 7.44 -14.66 14.17
CA THR A 414 7.85 -16.02 13.81
C THR A 414 9.22 -16.07 13.15
N TYR A 415 9.57 -15.06 12.35
CA TYR A 415 10.88 -14.96 11.71
C TYR A 415 12.02 -14.68 12.70
N SER A 416 11.89 -13.61 13.47
CA SER A 416 12.95 -13.14 14.38
C SER A 416 13.02 -13.92 15.69
N LYS A 417 11.94 -14.61 16.08
CA LYS A 417 11.76 -15.26 17.39
C LYS A 417 11.90 -14.30 18.58
N GLN A 418 11.70 -13.01 18.34
CA GLN A 418 11.88 -11.90 19.28
C GLN A 418 10.71 -10.93 19.18
N ARG A 419 10.46 -10.14 20.23
CA ARG A 419 9.38 -9.13 20.26
C ARG A 419 9.63 -8.03 19.21
N PRO A 420 8.84 -7.95 18.11
CA PRO A 420 9.03 -6.93 17.09
C PRO A 420 8.36 -5.63 17.53
N ARG A 421 9.08 -4.53 17.33
CA ARG A 421 8.61 -3.15 17.50
C ARG A 421 8.44 -2.55 16.11
N VAL A 422 7.29 -1.94 15.82
CA VAL A 422 7.15 -1.20 14.55
C VAL A 422 7.95 0.10 14.65
N LEU A 423 8.83 0.34 13.68
CA LEU A 423 9.47 1.64 13.49
C LEU A 423 8.68 2.50 12.52
N HIS A 424 8.17 1.88 11.45
CA HIS A 424 7.62 2.60 10.32
C HIS A 424 6.57 1.78 9.58
N ILE A 425 5.55 2.47 9.09
CA ILE A 425 4.55 1.96 8.16
C ILE A 425 4.60 2.87 6.92
N ASP A 426 4.89 2.25 5.78
CA ASP A 426 5.10 2.92 4.50
C ASP A 426 3.77 3.16 3.76
N ASP A 427 3.83 3.77 2.57
CA ASP A 427 2.67 4.15 1.76
C ASP A 427 1.72 2.97 1.45
N ILE A 428 0.55 2.99 2.08
CA ILE A 428 -0.52 2.01 1.88
C ILE A 428 -1.44 2.48 0.76
N LEU A 429 -1.22 1.99 -0.47
CA LEU A 429 -2.09 2.29 -1.61
C LEU A 429 -3.31 1.35 -1.68
N PHE A 430 -4.53 1.91 -1.72
CA PHE A 430 -5.78 1.20 -1.98
C PHE A 430 -6.10 1.25 -3.49
N ARG A 431 -5.76 0.16 -4.19
CA ARG A 431 -5.92 0.04 -5.66
C ARG A 431 -7.36 -0.25 -6.07
N SER A 432 -8.04 -1.09 -5.31
CA SER A 432 -9.38 -1.59 -5.61
C SER A 432 -10.23 -1.69 -4.34
N PRO A 433 -11.53 -1.37 -4.38
CA PRO A 433 -12.43 -1.59 -3.26
C PRO A 433 -12.65 -3.09 -2.99
N VAL A 434 -12.97 -3.43 -1.74
CA VAL A 434 -13.33 -4.79 -1.31
C VAL A 434 -14.81 -4.79 -0.91
N GLU A 435 -15.60 -5.67 -1.50
CA GLU A 435 -17.04 -5.78 -1.23
C GLU A 435 -17.34 -6.81 -0.12
N ILE A 436 -18.50 -6.68 0.55
CA ILE A 436 -18.97 -7.71 1.50
C ILE A 436 -19.20 -9.03 0.76
N GLY A 437 -18.86 -10.15 1.39
CA GLY A 437 -18.90 -11.49 0.79
C GLY A 437 -17.65 -11.86 -0.02
N SER A 438 -16.74 -10.90 -0.26
CA SER A 438 -15.43 -11.19 -0.85
C SER A 438 -14.59 -12.10 0.05
N LEU A 439 -13.73 -12.90 -0.57
CA LEU A 439 -12.66 -13.62 0.11
C LEU A 439 -11.38 -12.78 0.09
N LEU A 440 -11.05 -12.17 1.24
CA LEU A 440 -9.85 -11.36 1.41
C LEU A 440 -8.66 -12.26 1.78
N TYR A 441 -7.76 -12.45 0.81
CA TYR A 441 -6.53 -13.20 0.98
C TYR A 441 -5.37 -12.27 1.33
N LEU A 442 -4.74 -12.51 2.48
CA LEU A 442 -3.58 -11.78 2.98
C LEU A 442 -2.35 -12.69 2.94
N ASN A 443 -1.25 -12.19 2.39
CA ASN A 443 0.02 -12.91 2.29
C ASN A 443 1.16 -11.98 2.72
N SER A 444 1.82 -12.30 3.83
CA SER A 444 2.91 -11.53 4.41
C SER A 444 4.23 -12.29 4.31
N GLN A 445 5.30 -11.58 3.98
CA GLN A 445 6.62 -12.15 3.73
C GLN A 445 7.70 -11.17 4.17
N VAL A 446 8.77 -11.68 4.79
CA VAL A 446 9.98 -10.87 5.04
C VAL A 446 10.69 -10.70 3.70
N VAL A 447 10.94 -9.45 3.30
CA VAL A 447 11.53 -9.12 1.99
C VAL A 447 12.95 -8.59 2.10
N TYR A 448 13.33 -7.93 3.20
CA TYR A 448 14.69 -7.44 3.43
C TYR A 448 15.04 -7.50 4.92
N THR A 449 16.31 -7.66 5.27
CA THR A 449 16.79 -7.69 6.67
C THR A 449 18.16 -7.06 6.77
N GLU A 450 18.41 -6.27 7.81
CA GLU A 450 19.70 -5.63 8.05
C GLU A 450 19.93 -5.38 9.55
N GLY A 451 20.90 -6.09 10.13
CA GLY A 451 21.19 -6.03 11.57
C GLY A 451 19.96 -6.43 12.39
N GLN A 452 19.44 -5.49 13.17
CA GLN A 452 18.27 -5.66 14.04
C GLN A 452 16.92 -5.39 13.33
N HIS A 453 16.95 -5.02 12.05
CA HIS A 453 15.76 -4.57 11.31
C HIS A 453 15.31 -5.60 10.27
N MET A 454 14.00 -5.64 10.04
CA MET A 454 13.38 -6.42 8.97
C MET A 454 12.29 -5.60 8.27
N GLN A 455 12.30 -5.64 6.94
CA GLN A 455 11.23 -5.12 6.09
C GLN A 455 10.30 -6.27 5.72
N ILE A 456 9.01 -6.07 5.95
CA ILE A 456 7.95 -7.03 5.65
C ILE A 456 7.01 -6.42 4.61
N SER A 457 6.67 -7.20 3.59
CA SER A 457 5.62 -6.84 2.63
C SER A 457 4.41 -7.74 2.89
N THR A 458 3.27 -7.14 3.20
CA THR A 458 1.97 -7.82 3.23
C THR A 458 1.17 -7.41 2.01
N LYS A 459 0.68 -8.38 1.25
CA LYS A 459 -0.18 -8.17 0.07
C LYS A 459 -1.60 -8.61 0.42
N ALA A 460 -2.58 -7.76 0.15
CA ALA A 460 -3.99 -8.10 0.23
C ALA A 460 -4.57 -8.23 -1.19
N SER A 461 -5.28 -9.33 -1.44
CA SER A 461 -5.96 -9.60 -2.69
C SER A 461 -7.37 -10.11 -2.42
N VAL A 462 -8.32 -9.77 -3.30
CA VAL A 462 -9.64 -10.43 -3.33
C VAL A 462 -9.57 -11.63 -4.27
N VAL A 463 -10.05 -12.79 -3.81
CA VAL A 463 -10.23 -13.98 -4.63
C VAL A 463 -11.61 -13.92 -5.30
N ASP A 464 -11.64 -14.02 -6.62
CA ASP A 464 -12.87 -14.30 -7.37
C ASP A 464 -13.14 -15.81 -7.29
N VAL A 465 -14.26 -16.16 -6.67
CA VAL A 465 -14.68 -17.56 -6.45
C VAL A 465 -15.06 -18.28 -7.74
N VAL A 466 -15.51 -17.54 -8.76
CA VAL A 466 -15.97 -18.12 -10.04
C VAL A 466 -14.79 -18.40 -10.97
N THR A 467 -13.84 -17.46 -11.08
CA THR A 467 -12.68 -17.61 -11.97
C THR A 467 -11.44 -18.20 -11.28
N GLY A 468 -11.40 -18.24 -9.95
CA GLY A 468 -10.22 -18.57 -9.17
C GLY A 468 -9.11 -17.52 -9.23
N SER A 469 -9.33 -16.39 -9.92
CA SER A 469 -8.34 -15.32 -10.05
C SER A 469 -8.18 -14.53 -8.74
N THR A 470 -7.02 -13.90 -8.55
CA THR A 470 -6.76 -13.04 -7.38
C THR A 470 -6.42 -11.63 -7.82
N ASN A 471 -7.16 -10.65 -7.31
CA ASN A 471 -7.04 -9.25 -7.66
C ASN A 471 -6.39 -8.48 -6.51
N LEU A 472 -5.17 -7.98 -6.71
CA LEU A 472 -4.42 -7.24 -5.71
C LEU A 472 -5.14 -5.92 -5.35
N THR A 473 -5.48 -5.73 -4.08
CA THR A 473 -6.13 -4.51 -3.58
C THR A 473 -5.14 -3.58 -2.90
N ASN A 474 -4.21 -4.13 -2.11
CA ASN A 474 -3.27 -3.36 -1.31
C ASN A 474 -1.92 -4.06 -1.23
N ILE A 475 -0.87 -3.25 -1.10
CA ILE A 475 0.42 -3.69 -0.56
C ILE A 475 0.70 -2.81 0.67
N PHE A 476 1.19 -3.43 1.73
CA PHE A 476 1.60 -2.80 2.97
C PHE A 476 3.08 -3.11 3.17
N HIS A 477 3.90 -2.11 3.48
CA HIS A 477 5.29 -2.31 3.83
C HIS A 477 5.50 -1.85 5.28
N PHE A 478 6.09 -2.73 6.09
CA PHE A 478 6.30 -2.53 7.51
C PHE A 478 7.78 -2.72 7.85
N THR A 479 8.37 -1.75 8.55
CA THR A 479 9.72 -1.87 9.11
C THR A 479 9.61 -2.21 10.59
N TYR A 480 10.14 -3.37 10.97
CA TYR A 480 10.22 -3.82 12.36
C TYR A 480 11.66 -3.84 12.87
N GLU A 481 11.83 -3.54 14.15
CA GLU A 481 13.07 -3.66 14.93
C GLU A 481 12.89 -4.70 16.05
N VAL A 482 13.98 -5.39 16.38
CA VAL A 482 14.08 -6.34 17.52
C VAL A 482 15.37 -6.10 18.31
N ASP A 483 15.49 -6.76 19.46
CA ASP A 483 16.57 -6.50 20.43
C ASP A 483 17.92 -7.13 20.08
N GLN A 484 17.96 -8.07 19.12
CA GLN A 484 19.16 -8.76 18.64
C GLN A 484 19.11 -8.96 17.13
N PRO A 485 20.26 -9.03 16.42
CA PRO A 485 20.30 -9.19 14.97
C PRO A 485 19.46 -10.36 14.45
N VAL A 486 18.66 -10.10 13.40
CA VAL A 486 17.84 -11.12 12.75
C VAL A 486 18.67 -11.95 11.75
N PRO A 487 18.21 -13.15 11.38
CA PRO A 487 18.79 -13.88 10.26
C PRO A 487 18.78 -13.05 8.97
N THR A 488 19.68 -13.36 8.04
CA THR A 488 19.67 -12.72 6.71
C THR A 488 18.62 -13.38 5.82
N THR A 489 17.69 -12.59 5.27
CA THR A 489 16.74 -13.06 4.24
C THR A 489 17.42 -13.17 2.89
N ILE A 490 17.29 -14.34 2.26
CA ILE A 490 17.95 -14.66 0.99
C ILE A 490 16.91 -14.82 -0.13
N PRO A 491 16.94 -13.99 -1.19
CA PRO A 491 16.15 -14.24 -2.39
C PRO A 491 16.77 -15.37 -3.23
N GLU A 492 15.99 -16.38 -3.60
CA GLU A 492 16.47 -17.48 -4.47
C GLU A 492 16.08 -17.28 -5.95
N THR A 493 15.00 -16.54 -6.20
CA THR A 493 14.49 -16.28 -7.56
C THR A 493 14.66 -14.83 -7.97
N TYR A 494 14.65 -14.54 -9.28
CA TYR A 494 14.67 -13.15 -9.77
C TYR A 494 13.47 -12.32 -9.24
N HIS A 495 12.30 -12.94 -9.09
CA HIS A 495 11.13 -12.27 -8.50
C HIS A 495 11.35 -11.90 -7.04
N GLU A 496 11.95 -12.79 -6.25
CA GLU A 496 12.35 -12.49 -4.87
C GLU A 496 13.48 -11.47 -4.80
N ALA A 497 14.42 -11.46 -5.75
CA ALA A 497 15.45 -10.44 -5.85
C ALA A 497 14.85 -9.04 -6.10
N MET A 498 13.79 -8.93 -6.92
CA MET A 498 13.07 -7.67 -7.09
C MET A 498 12.37 -7.25 -5.79
N MET A 499 11.71 -8.17 -5.08
CA MET A 499 11.10 -7.88 -3.77
C MET A 499 12.15 -7.51 -2.70
N TYR A 500 13.35 -8.08 -2.76
CA TYR A 500 14.47 -7.76 -1.87
C TYR A 500 14.98 -6.35 -2.08
N LEU A 501 15.19 -5.96 -3.35
CA LEU A 501 15.59 -4.59 -3.70
C LEU A 501 14.50 -3.57 -3.35
N ASP A 502 13.24 -3.89 -3.61
CA ASP A 502 12.07 -3.08 -3.25
C ASP A 502 12.00 -2.88 -1.72
N GLY A 503 12.11 -3.96 -0.94
CA GLY A 503 12.20 -3.92 0.52
C GLY A 503 13.39 -3.11 1.04
N ARG A 504 14.56 -3.22 0.37
CA ARG A 504 15.76 -2.42 0.68
C ARG A 504 15.53 -0.94 0.43
N ARG A 505 14.90 -0.57 -0.69
CA ARG A 505 14.56 0.83 -1.02
C ARG A 505 13.68 1.44 0.05
N HIS A 506 12.63 0.74 0.48
CA HIS A 506 11.75 1.16 1.58
C HIS A 506 12.54 1.33 2.89
N TYR A 507 13.31 0.33 3.32
CA TYR A 507 14.15 0.43 4.53
C TYR A 507 15.15 1.61 4.49
N GLN A 508 15.75 1.90 3.33
CA GLN A 508 16.67 3.03 3.17
C GLN A 508 15.97 4.40 3.32
N LEU A 509 14.70 4.53 2.91
CA LEU A 509 13.89 5.74 3.10
C LEU A 509 13.52 5.94 4.59
N VAL A 510 13.30 4.86 5.33
CA VAL A 510 13.06 4.92 6.79
C VAL A 510 14.30 5.37 7.54
N ARG A 511 15.47 4.81 7.18
CA ARG A 511 16.76 5.15 7.81
C ARG A 511 17.35 6.49 7.37
N GLY A 512 16.69 7.23 6.47
CA GLY A 512 17.21 8.49 5.90
C GLY A 512 18.46 8.32 5.03
N MET A 513 18.84 7.08 4.70
CA MET A 513 19.96 6.76 3.80
C MET A 513 19.60 7.02 2.33
N ARG A 514 18.31 6.96 2.02
CA ARG A 514 17.73 7.45 0.78
C ARG A 514 16.83 8.63 1.11
N LYS A 515 16.99 9.74 0.40
CA LYS A 515 16.05 10.86 0.45
C LYS A 515 15.06 10.75 -0.71
N PHE A 516 13.89 11.35 -0.56
CA PHE A 516 13.03 11.64 -1.69
C PHE A 516 13.50 12.93 -2.37
N TYR A 517 13.39 12.98 -3.71
CA TYR A 517 13.49 14.23 -4.46
C TYR A 517 12.62 15.31 -3.78
N GLY A 518 13.24 16.42 -3.38
CA GLY A 518 12.58 17.51 -2.65
C GLY A 518 13.05 17.70 -1.20
N GLN A 519 13.73 16.74 -0.56
CA GLN A 519 14.41 16.98 0.73
C GLN A 519 15.88 17.39 0.56
N GLY A 520 16.10 18.52 -0.12
CA GLY A 520 17.42 19.19 -0.15
C GLY A 520 18.54 18.32 -0.69
N GLU A 521 18.36 17.75 -1.89
CA GLU A 521 19.48 17.25 -2.70
C GLU A 521 20.04 18.41 -3.51
N ASN A 522 21.32 18.71 -3.28
CA ASN A 522 22.09 19.56 -4.16
C ASN A 522 22.61 18.64 -5.30
N PRO A 523 22.46 18.97 -6.60
CA PRO A 523 22.81 18.07 -7.71
C PRO A 523 24.30 17.64 -7.81
N ALA A 524 25.14 18.06 -6.87
CA ALA A 524 26.55 17.75 -6.78
C ALA A 524 26.88 16.52 -5.91
N ASP A 525 25.93 16.00 -5.11
CA ASP A 525 26.19 14.92 -4.14
C ASP A 525 26.01 13.50 -4.70
N THR A 526 25.79 13.35 -6.01
CA THR A 526 25.86 12.04 -6.69
C THR A 526 27.31 11.70 -7.04
N PRO A 527 27.93 10.65 -6.47
CA PRO A 527 29.22 10.16 -6.96
C PRO A 527 29.03 9.54 -8.35
N ILE A 528 29.95 9.85 -9.27
CA ILE A 528 30.05 9.27 -10.62
C ILE A 528 30.50 7.81 -10.54
#